data_AF-A0A143ZPV9-F1
#
_entry.id   AF-A0A143ZPV9-F1
#
_cell.length_a   1.000
_cell.length_b   1.000
_cell.length_c   1.000
_cell.angle_alpha   90.00
_cell.angle_beta   90.00
_cell.angle_gamma   90.00
#
_symmetry.space_group_name_H-M   'P 1'
#
loop_
_entity.id
_entity.type
_entity.pdbx_description
1 polymer ?
#
loop_
_entity_poly.entity_id
_entity_poly.type
_entity_poly.pdbx_seq_one_letter_code
_entity_poly.pdbx_strand_id
1 'polypeptide(L)'
;MEAAQENTYRGLMMRTFSKRVRFLNPFLLPGMVQPHPPGEFEVLVEEEPLDVMWEAYHRTLTFMVTSQGLTEAYRLNEESLDALISADRAIPANPNSPAPGH
;
A
#
# COMPACT_ATOMS: atom_id res chain seq x y z
N MET A 1 -16.88 5.63 -34.26
CA MET A 1 -16.36 6.94 -33.81
C MET A 1 -16.51 6.97 -32.30
N GLU A 2 -15.52 6.48 -31.55
CA GLU A 2 -15.62 6.45 -30.07
C GLU A 2 -14.21 6.21 -29.49
N ALA A 3 -13.28 7.13 -29.73
CA ALA A 3 -11.89 7.02 -29.26
C ALA A 3 -11.26 8.38 -28.96
N ALA A 4 -12.07 9.40 -28.64
CA ALA A 4 -11.61 10.77 -28.46
C ALA A 4 -11.99 11.39 -27.10
N GLN A 5 -12.56 10.62 -26.16
CA GLN A 5 -13.00 11.15 -24.87
C GLN A 5 -12.16 10.69 -23.67
N GLU A 6 -11.23 9.75 -23.82
CA GLU A 6 -10.52 9.13 -22.67
C GLU A 6 -9.14 9.74 -22.35
N ASN A 7 -8.56 10.54 -23.25
CA ASN A 7 -7.18 11.03 -23.07
C ASN A 7 -7.10 12.37 -22.32
N THR A 8 -8.15 13.19 -22.33
CA THR A 8 -8.14 14.53 -21.72
C THR A 8 -8.41 14.51 -20.21
N TYR A 9 -8.94 13.42 -19.65
CA TYR A 9 -9.23 13.33 -18.21
C TYR A 9 -8.11 12.67 -17.38
N ARG A 10 -7.08 12.10 -18.01
CA ARG A 10 -5.99 11.40 -17.29
C ARG A 10 -5.08 12.33 -16.47
N GLY A 11 -5.13 13.63 -16.71
CA GLY A 11 -4.42 14.64 -15.90
C GLY A 11 -5.22 15.19 -14.71
N LEU A 12 -6.53 14.95 -14.66
CA LEU A 12 -7.47 15.52 -13.66
C LEU A 12 -8.18 14.46 -12.80
N MET A 13 -7.96 13.17 -13.09
CA MET A 13 -8.62 12.09 -12.38
C MET A 13 -7.70 11.53 -11.29
N MET A 14 -8.18 11.54 -10.05
CA MET A 14 -7.65 10.71 -8.96
C MET A 14 -7.33 9.30 -9.48
N ARG A 15 -6.09 8.85 -9.27
CA ARG A 15 -5.64 7.52 -9.69
C ARG A 15 -5.63 6.63 -8.47
N THR A 16 -6.50 5.63 -8.46
CA THR A 16 -6.52 4.63 -7.40
C THR A 16 -6.02 3.30 -7.95
N PHE A 17 -5.03 2.70 -7.30
CA PHE A 17 -4.51 1.38 -7.65
C PHE A 17 -4.09 0.60 -6.41
N SER A 18 -4.17 -0.73 -6.44
CA SER A 18 -3.61 -1.55 -5.37
C SER A 18 -2.21 -2.06 -5.75
N LYS A 19 -1.33 -2.14 -4.75
CA LYS A 19 -0.04 -2.81 -4.83
C LYS A 19 0.07 -3.86 -3.75
N ARG A 20 0.84 -4.92 -4.01
CA ARG A 20 1.15 -5.93 -2.99
C ARG A 20 2.46 -5.60 -2.30
N VAL A 21 2.48 -5.75 -0.99
CA VAL A 21 3.67 -5.64 -0.16
C VAL A 21 3.80 -6.89 0.70
N ARG A 22 5.05 -7.28 1.00
CA ARG A 22 5.34 -8.48 1.76
C ARG A 22 6.12 -8.12 3.00
N PHE A 23 5.65 -8.62 4.14
CA PHE A 23 6.38 -8.62 5.40
C PHE A 23 6.91 -10.02 5.68
N LEU A 24 8.20 -10.12 5.94
CA LEU A 24 8.89 -11.35 6.26
C LEU A 24 8.86 -11.65 7.76
N ASN A 25 8.55 -10.66 8.60
CA ASN A 25 8.46 -10.76 10.04
C ASN A 25 7.12 -10.20 10.53
N PRO A 26 6.70 -10.55 11.77
CA PRO A 26 5.55 -9.90 12.39
C PRO A 26 5.76 -8.39 12.45
N PHE A 27 4.73 -7.62 12.09
CA PHE A 27 4.79 -6.16 12.02
C PHE A 27 3.63 -5.54 12.77
N LEU A 28 3.77 -4.29 13.17
CA LEU A 28 2.73 -3.52 13.87
C LEU A 28 2.59 -2.17 13.18
N LEU A 29 1.42 -1.89 12.62
CA LEU A 29 1.10 -0.58 12.06
C LEU A 29 0.62 0.37 13.16
N PRO A 30 0.81 1.68 13.01
CA PRO A 30 0.17 2.67 13.88
C PRO A 30 -1.36 2.45 13.91
N GLY A 31 -1.92 2.29 15.11
CA GLY A 31 -3.35 2.02 15.30
C GLY A 31 -3.71 0.53 15.43
N MET A 32 -2.78 -0.40 15.17
CA MET A 32 -2.98 -1.80 15.51
C MET A 32 -2.86 -2.02 17.02
N VAL A 33 -3.73 -2.86 17.57
CA VAL A 33 -3.68 -3.28 18.98
C VAL A 33 -2.66 -4.40 19.21
N GLN A 34 -2.38 -5.20 18.17
CA GLN A 34 -1.52 -6.37 18.23
C GLN A 34 -0.73 -6.56 16.92
N PRO A 35 0.49 -7.15 16.97
CA PRO A 35 1.28 -7.37 15.78
C PRO A 35 0.59 -8.37 14.85
N HIS A 36 0.64 -8.08 13.55
CA HIS A 36 0.09 -8.91 12.51
C HIS A 36 1.14 -9.95 12.05
N PRO A 37 0.74 -11.20 11.75
CA PRO A 37 1.66 -12.19 11.21
C PRO A 37 2.28 -11.73 9.88
N PRO A 38 3.50 -12.22 9.54
CA PRO A 38 4.13 -12.01 8.25
C PRO A 38 3.28 -12.58 7.11
N GLY A 39 3.40 -11.99 5.92
CA GLY A 39 2.58 -12.36 4.78
C GLY A 39 2.60 -11.33 3.66
N GLU A 40 1.74 -11.57 2.67
CA GLU A 40 1.47 -10.63 1.58
C GLU A 40 0.19 -9.86 1.86
N PHE A 41 0.23 -8.55 1.63
CA PHE A 41 -0.84 -7.62 1.94
C PHE A 41 -1.07 -6.67 0.77
N GLU A 42 -2.32 -6.22 0.62
CA GLU A 42 -2.67 -5.20 -0.34
C GLU A 42 -2.59 -3.81 0.28
N VAL A 43 -1.98 -2.89 -0.46
CA VAL A 43 -1.95 -1.47 -0.16
C VAL A 43 -2.67 -0.76 -1.29
N LEU A 44 -3.77 -0.11 -0.95
CA LEU A 44 -4.45 0.81 -1.85
C LEU A 44 -3.67 2.12 -1.87
N VAL A 45 -3.35 2.60 -3.06
CA VAL A 45 -2.69 3.87 -3.32
C VAL A 45 -3.68 4.77 -4.02
N GLU A 46 -3.89 5.95 -3.47
CA GLU A 46 -4.72 7.01 -4.04
C GLU A 46 -3.79 8.19 -4.36
N GLU A 47 -3.64 8.49 -5.65
CA GLU A 47 -2.87 9.64 -6.13
C GLU A 47 -3.82 10.75 -6.58
N GLU A 48 -3.78 11.88 -5.89
CA GLU A 48 -4.51 13.10 -6.23
C GLU A 48 -3.53 14.06 -6.94
N PRO A 49 -3.77 14.44 -8.20
CA PRO A 49 -2.92 15.42 -8.87
C PRO A 49 -3.04 16.78 -8.16
N LEU A 50 -1.90 17.41 -7.88
CA LEU A 50 -1.86 18.76 -7.34
C LEU A 50 -1.86 19.77 -8.49
N ASP A 51 -2.66 20.82 -8.38
CA ASP A 51 -2.67 21.94 -9.32
C ASP A 51 -1.45 22.83 -9.09
N VAL A 52 -0.29 22.38 -9.55
CA VAL A 52 0.99 23.08 -9.45
C VAL A 52 1.71 23.07 -10.79
N MET A 53 2.68 23.98 -10.96
CA MET A 53 3.42 24.18 -12.23
C MET A 53 4.37 23.02 -12.59
N TRP A 54 4.39 21.94 -11.80
CA TRP A 54 5.21 20.74 -11.99
C TRP A 54 4.36 19.49 -11.76
N GLU A 55 4.81 18.34 -12.26
CA GLU A 55 4.11 17.06 -12.01
C GLU A 55 4.22 16.69 -10.52
N ALA A 56 3.16 16.96 -9.75
CA ALA A 56 3.08 16.64 -8.33
C ALA A 56 1.77 15.94 -7.98
N TYR A 57 1.86 15.02 -7.02
CA TYR A 57 0.73 14.22 -6.56
C TYR A 57 0.72 14.17 -5.04
N HIS A 58 -0.46 14.31 -4.44
CA HIS A 58 -0.69 13.91 -3.06
C HIS A 58 -1.02 12.42 -3.04
N ARG A 59 -0.24 11.64 -2.31
CA ARG A 59 -0.42 10.18 -2.22
C ARG A 59 -0.92 9.79 -0.85
N THR A 60 -2.09 9.17 -0.82
CA THR A 60 -2.62 8.52 0.37
C THR A 60 -2.44 7.01 0.22
N LEU A 61 -1.88 6.36 1.24
CA LEU A 61 -1.81 4.90 1.29
C LEU A 61 -2.81 4.38 2.33
N THR A 62 -3.57 3.37 1.91
CA THR A 62 -4.44 2.61 2.79
C THR A 62 -4.01 1.14 2.75
N PHE A 63 -3.46 0.65 3.86
CA PHE A 63 -3.07 -0.74 4.03
C PHE A 63 -4.27 -1.57 4.41
N MET A 64 -4.56 -2.59 3.61
CA MET A 64 -5.66 -3.51 3.86
C MET A 64 -5.13 -4.79 4.48
N VAL A 65 -5.60 -5.07 5.69
CA VAL A 65 -5.31 -6.28 6.44
C VAL A 65 -6.58 -7.10 6.49
N THR A 66 -6.56 -8.30 5.93
CA THR A 66 -7.69 -9.22 6.07
C THR A 66 -7.31 -10.33 7.03
N SER A 67 -7.97 -10.34 8.20
CA SER A 67 -7.77 -11.32 9.27
C SER A 67 -9.12 -11.90 9.70
N GLN A 68 -9.24 -13.23 9.68
CA GLN A 68 -10.43 -13.97 10.12
C GLN A 68 -11.77 -13.49 9.51
N GLY A 69 -11.74 -13.01 8.26
CA GLY A 69 -12.92 -12.49 7.57
C GLY A 69 -13.28 -11.03 7.89
N LEU A 70 -12.50 -10.37 8.74
CA LEU A 70 -12.55 -8.92 8.94
C LEU A 70 -11.45 -8.27 8.09
N THR A 71 -11.82 -7.24 7.32
CA THR A 71 -10.86 -6.38 6.63
C THR A 71 -10.70 -5.08 7.41
N GLU A 72 -9.50 -4.85 7.90
CA GLU A 72 -9.09 -3.63 8.60
C GLU A 72 -8.29 -2.74 7.65
N ALA A 73 -8.61 -1.45 7.64
CA ALA A 73 -7.96 -0.46 6.80
C ALA A 73 -7.16 0.52 7.66
N TYR A 74 -5.85 0.57 7.44
CA TYR A 74 -4.94 1.46 8.15
C TYR A 74 -4.44 2.54 7.19
N ARG A 75 -4.57 3.83 7.54
CA ARG A 75 -3.98 4.91 6.74
C ARG A 75 -2.51 5.09 7.09
N LEU A 76 -1.67 5.20 6.08
CA LEU A 76 -0.24 5.45 6.19
C LEU A 76 0.21 6.40 5.08
N ASN A 77 1.40 6.97 5.26
CA ASN A 77 2.11 7.67 4.20
C ASN A 77 3.21 6.76 3.60
N GLU A 78 3.74 7.15 2.44
CA GLU A 78 4.78 6.37 1.75
C GLU A 78 6.03 6.18 2.59
N GLU A 79 6.46 7.21 3.31
CA GLU A 79 7.66 7.17 4.16
C GLU A 79 7.52 6.14 5.29
N SER A 80 6.37 6.08 5.97
CA SER A 80 6.14 5.10 7.03
C SER A 80 6.11 3.68 6.49
N LEU A 81 5.49 3.46 5.32
CA LEU A 81 5.47 2.14 4.69
C LEU A 81 6.87 1.70 4.28
N ASP A 82 7.66 2.58 3.69
CA ASP A 82 9.05 2.31 3.31
C ASP A 82 9.92 2.00 4.52
N ALA A 83 9.80 2.78 5.59
CA ALA A 83 10.54 2.55 6.83
C ALA A 83 10.20 1.18 7.45
N LEU A 84 8.92 0.80 7.45
CA LEU A 84 8.48 -0.51 7.95
C LEU A 84 9.01 -1.67 7.09
N ILE A 85 8.98 -1.54 5.77
CA ILE A 85 9.52 -2.55 4.84
C ILE A 85 11.05 -2.65 4.97
N SER A 86 11.73 -1.51 5.11
CA SER A 86 13.17 -1.46 5.28
C SER A 86 13.61 -2.08 6.60
N ALA A 87 12.89 -1.79 7.70
CA ALA A 87 13.12 -2.42 9.00
C ALA A 87 12.87 -3.94 8.96
N ASP A 88 11.80 -4.39 8.31
CA ASP A 88 11.49 -5.81 8.13
C ASP A 88 12.62 -6.54 7.37
N ARG A 89 13.16 -5.92 6.32
CA ARG A 89 14.27 -6.48 5.52
C ARG A 89 15.61 -6.49 6.24
N ALA A 90 15.80 -5.62 7.22
CA ALA A 90 17.04 -5.57 8.00
C ALA A 90 17.18 -6.73 9.00
N ILE A 91 16.07 -7.41 9.30
CA ILE A 91 16.02 -8.53 10.26
C ILE A 91 15.92 -9.85 9.46
N PRO A 92 16.62 -10.92 9.87
CA PRO A 92 16.48 -12.23 9.22
C PRO A 92 15.02 -12.68 9.23
N ALA A 93 14.55 -13.13 8.06
CA ALA A 93 13.16 -13.52 7.85
C ALA A 93 12.71 -14.59 8.86
N ASN A 94 11.51 -14.40 9.40
CA ASN A 94 10.89 -15.40 10.24
C ASN A 94 10.66 -16.71 9.44
N PRO A 95 11.13 -17.88 9.93
CA PRO A 95 11.08 -19.14 9.19
C PRO A 95 9.67 -19.68 8.96
N ASN A 96 8.67 -19.15 9.69
CA ASN A 96 7.27 -19.52 9.55
C ASN A 96 6.48 -18.59 8.60
N SER A 97 7.16 -17.67 7.92
CA SER A 97 6.51 -16.74 7.00
C SER A 97 6.05 -17.49 5.74
N PRO A 98 4.80 -17.28 5.28
CA PRO A 98 4.28 -18.01 4.14
C PRO A 98 5.17 -17.80 2.92
N ALA A 99 5.52 -18.91 2.25
CA ALA A 99 6.28 -18.91 1.01
C ALA A 99 5.49 -18.15 -0.08
N PRO A 100 6.16 -17.42 -0.99
CA PRO A 100 5.47 -16.80 -2.11
C PRO A 100 4.75 -17.89 -2.91
N GLY A 101 3.49 -17.64 -3.29
CA GLY A 101 2.70 -18.59 -4.07
C GLY A 101 3.47 -19.04 -5.33
N HIS A 102 3.57 -20.35 -5.50
CA HIS A 102 4.17 -21.01 -6.68
C HIS A 102 3.20 -21.04 -7.87
#